data_AF-A0AAJ2PPN9-F1
#
_entry.id   AF-A0AAJ2PPN9-F1
#
_cell.length_a   1.000
_cell.length_b   1.000
_cell.length_c   1.000
_cell.angle_alpha   90.00
_cell.angle_beta   90.00
_cell.angle_gamma   90.00
#
_symmetry.space_group_name_H-M   'P 1'
#
loop_
_entity.id
_entity.type
_entity.pdbx_description
1 polymer ?
#
loop_
_entity_poly.entity_id
_entity_poly.type
_entity_poly.pdbx_seq_one_letter_code
_entity_poly.pdbx_strand_id
1 'polypeptide(L)'
;MRKVAFVAPVLLALVISACTSGNTQAKKEDSAKPASKASAGKETLDLKLPKEADYLVPATSGSGTKDIEPFHSKGDVYTVHLRCEGKGGISLGDGASDPVQVKCGSPVAIGHVFIDKGVEQRLTVSPDSEKTKWAIAILEGKQKLTP
;
A
#
# COMPACT_ATOMS: atom_id res chain seq x y z
N MET A 1 0.83 -48.94 -33.72
CA MET A 1 1.66 -49.90 -32.92
C MET A 1 2.90 -49.13 -32.49
N ARG A 2 3.37 -48.99 -31.24
CA ARG A 2 3.25 -49.78 -30.01
C ARG A 2 3.08 -48.85 -28.80
N LYS A 3 2.30 -49.32 -27.82
CA LYS A 3 2.24 -48.85 -26.43
C LYS A 3 3.50 -49.32 -25.69
N VAL A 4 4.02 -48.57 -24.72
CA VAL A 4 4.43 -49.11 -23.41
C VAL A 4 4.26 -48.03 -22.33
N ALA A 5 3.44 -48.37 -21.34
CA ALA A 5 3.25 -47.64 -20.09
C ALA A 5 4.27 -48.12 -19.05
N PHE A 6 4.69 -47.25 -18.13
CA PHE A 6 5.13 -47.69 -16.81
C PHE A 6 4.46 -46.83 -15.74
N VAL A 7 3.69 -47.54 -14.92
CA VAL A 7 3.02 -47.12 -13.68
C VAL A 7 3.95 -47.54 -12.54
N ALA A 8 4.14 -46.69 -11.53
CA ALA A 8 4.13 -47.14 -10.13
C ALA A 8 4.06 -45.95 -9.14
N PRO A 9 3.26 -46.06 -8.06
CA PRO A 9 2.97 -45.01 -7.08
C PRO A 9 3.89 -45.13 -5.85
N VAL A 10 4.03 -44.04 -5.07
CA VAL A 10 4.49 -44.15 -3.68
C VAL A 10 3.58 -43.34 -2.75
N LEU A 11 3.13 -44.06 -1.72
CA LEU A 11 2.13 -43.72 -0.71
C LEU A 11 2.59 -42.69 0.33
N LEU A 12 1.56 -42.05 0.92
CA LEU A 12 1.51 -41.22 2.12
C LEU A 12 2.35 -41.71 3.31
N ALA A 13 2.81 -40.73 4.12
CA ALA A 13 2.84 -40.87 5.57
C ALA A 13 2.46 -39.52 6.24
N LEU A 14 1.29 -39.51 6.89
CA LEU A 14 0.85 -38.55 7.90
C LEU A 14 1.64 -38.81 9.19
N VAL A 15 2.18 -37.77 9.83
CA VAL A 15 2.60 -37.85 11.23
C VAL A 15 2.08 -36.61 11.97
N ILE A 16 1.09 -36.85 12.84
CA ILE A 16 0.63 -35.93 13.87
C ILE A 16 1.31 -36.38 15.16
N SER A 17 1.97 -35.47 15.88
CA SER A 17 2.28 -35.67 17.30
C SER A 17 2.29 -34.33 18.02
N ALA A 18 1.51 -34.28 19.09
CA ALA A 18 1.29 -33.16 19.99
C ALA A 18 2.12 -33.35 21.29
N CYS A 19 2.49 -32.23 21.93
CA CYS A 19 2.80 -32.07 23.37
C CYS A 19 2.98 -30.55 23.59
N THR A 20 2.56 -29.86 24.66
CA THR A 20 2.17 -30.28 26.01
C THR A 20 1.33 -29.18 26.67
N SER A 21 0.51 -29.61 27.62
CA SER A 21 -0.42 -28.92 28.50
C SER A 21 0.16 -27.76 29.34
N GLY A 22 -0.69 -26.75 29.58
CA GLY A 22 -0.55 -25.76 30.66
C GLY A 22 -1.92 -25.22 31.05
N ASN A 23 -2.37 -25.56 32.26
CA ASN A 23 -3.72 -25.41 32.77
C ASN A 23 -3.99 -24.03 33.39
N THR A 24 -5.23 -23.53 33.21
CA THR A 24 -6.02 -22.60 34.06
C THR A 24 -5.41 -21.25 34.48
N GLN A 25 -6.06 -20.13 34.10
CA GLN A 25 -6.77 -19.24 35.04
C GLN A 25 -7.55 -18.12 34.33
N ALA A 26 -8.84 -18.02 34.64
CA ALA A 26 -9.69 -16.89 34.28
C ALA A 26 -9.41 -15.69 35.20
N LYS A 27 -9.17 -14.49 34.65
CA LYS A 27 -9.68 -13.21 35.18
C LYS A 27 -9.39 -12.00 34.27
N LYS A 28 -10.49 -11.28 33.99
CA LYS A 28 -10.66 -9.82 33.81
C LYS A 28 -10.02 -9.10 32.62
N GLU A 29 -10.91 -8.47 31.86
CA GLU A 29 -10.70 -7.24 31.09
C GLU A 29 -9.77 -6.26 31.80
N ASP A 30 -8.77 -5.80 31.06
CA ASP A 30 -8.48 -4.37 31.00
C ASP A 30 -8.16 -4.00 29.54
N SER A 31 -8.79 -2.93 29.08
CA SER A 31 -8.72 -2.45 27.71
C SER A 31 -7.35 -1.81 27.45
N ALA A 32 -6.40 -2.60 26.96
CA ALA A 32 -5.15 -2.07 26.45
C ALA A 32 -5.26 -1.75 24.94
N LYS A 33 -5.55 -0.49 24.65
CA LYS A 33 -5.38 0.20 23.37
C LYS A 33 -4.11 -0.30 22.63
N PRO A 34 -4.16 -0.68 21.33
CA PRO A 34 -2.93 -0.96 20.60
C PRO A 34 -2.15 0.35 20.46
N ALA A 35 -1.02 0.44 21.17
CA ALA A 35 -0.04 1.48 20.92
C ALA A 35 0.70 1.12 19.63
N SER A 36 0.19 1.60 18.48
CA SER A 36 1.00 1.70 17.26
C SER A 36 2.14 2.69 17.51
N LYS A 37 3.25 2.20 18.05
CA LYS A 37 4.54 2.91 18.04
C LYS A 37 5.39 2.35 16.90
N ALA A 38 5.06 2.75 15.68
CA ALA A 38 6.06 2.87 14.62
C ALA A 38 6.52 4.34 14.61
N SER A 39 7.44 4.68 15.50
CA SER A 39 8.17 5.95 15.42
C SER A 39 9.65 5.66 15.62
N ALA A 40 10.29 5.26 14.53
CA ALA A 40 11.71 5.42 14.33
C ALA A 40 11.85 6.42 13.18
N GLY A 41 12.55 7.51 13.45
CA GLY A 41 12.43 8.81 12.78
C GLY A 41 12.40 8.74 11.26
N LYS A 42 11.35 9.33 10.68
CA LYS A 42 11.22 9.55 9.25
C LYS A 42 11.51 11.01 8.97
N GLU A 43 12.61 11.29 8.27
CA GLU A 43 12.62 12.38 7.30
C GLU A 43 11.38 12.19 6.42
N THR A 44 10.32 12.93 6.74
CA THR A 44 9.05 12.78 6.07
C THR A 44 9.09 13.77 4.93
N LEU A 45 9.05 13.26 3.69
CA LEU A 45 8.93 14.11 2.52
C LEU A 45 7.63 14.92 2.65
N ASP A 46 7.76 16.24 2.81
CA ASP A 46 6.61 17.10 2.98
C ASP A 46 5.80 17.18 1.67
N LEU A 47 4.52 16.81 1.77
CA LEU A 47 3.54 16.76 0.70
C LEU A 47 2.73 18.05 0.54
N LYS A 48 2.96 19.07 1.38
CA LYS A 48 2.25 20.36 1.33
C LYS A 48 0.73 20.18 1.27
N LEU A 49 0.20 19.36 2.17
CA LEU A 49 -1.21 18.99 2.18
C LEU A 49 -2.09 20.18 2.62
N PRO A 50 -3.32 20.32 2.10
CA PRO A 50 -4.28 21.27 2.62
C PRO A 50 -4.54 21.02 4.12
N LYS A 51 -4.73 22.09 4.89
CA LYS A 51 -4.94 22.02 6.36
C LYS A 51 -6.21 21.24 6.74
N GLU A 52 -7.25 21.41 5.94
CA GLU A 52 -8.55 20.78 6.11
C GLU A 52 -8.84 19.98 4.84
N ALA A 53 -8.51 18.69 4.88
CA ALA A 53 -8.75 17.76 3.80
C ALA A 53 -9.38 16.47 4.35
N ASP A 54 -10.30 15.92 3.58
CA ASP A 54 -10.84 14.58 3.82
C ASP A 54 -9.86 13.56 3.21
N TYR A 55 -9.23 12.75 4.06
CA TYR A 55 -8.25 11.75 3.64
C TYR A 55 -8.94 10.44 3.26
N LEU A 56 -8.68 9.98 2.04
CA LEU A 56 -8.95 8.60 1.63
C LEU A 56 -7.79 7.70 2.05
N VAL A 57 -6.56 8.20 1.90
CA VAL A 57 -5.34 7.57 2.40
C VAL A 57 -4.50 8.63 3.12
N PRO A 58 -4.23 8.46 4.43
CA PRO A 58 -3.36 9.36 5.18
C PRO A 58 -1.96 9.43 4.58
N ALA A 59 -1.25 10.53 4.86
CA ALA A 59 0.14 10.69 4.43
C ALA A 59 0.98 9.49 4.88
N THR A 60 1.51 8.75 3.92
CA THR A 60 2.37 7.61 4.14
C THR A 60 3.62 7.75 3.31
N SER A 61 4.70 7.12 3.75
CA SER A 61 6.00 7.22 3.10
C SER A 61 6.77 5.90 3.16
N GLY A 62 7.75 5.77 2.28
CA GLY A 62 8.53 4.54 2.18
C GLY A 62 9.67 4.64 1.20
N SER A 63 10.26 3.48 0.95
CA SER A 63 11.20 3.20 -0.12
C SER A 63 10.79 1.85 -0.74
N GLY A 64 11.14 1.64 -2.00
CA GLY A 64 10.73 0.43 -2.73
C GLY A 64 9.25 0.41 -3.09
N THR A 65 8.83 -0.73 -3.64
CA THR A 65 7.46 -0.93 -4.11
C THR A 65 6.49 -1.14 -2.95
N LYS A 66 5.32 -0.49 -3.00
CA LYS A 66 4.28 -0.69 -1.99
C LYS A 66 2.87 -0.57 -2.58
N ASP A 67 2.04 -1.54 -2.23
CA ASP A 67 0.60 -1.45 -2.41
C ASP A 67 -0.01 -0.52 -1.36
N ILE A 68 -0.82 0.42 -1.84
CA ILE A 68 -1.61 1.30 -1.00
C ILE A 68 -2.87 0.54 -0.56
N GLU A 69 -3.26 0.71 0.70
CA GLU A 69 -4.49 0.12 1.21
C GLU A 69 -5.67 0.49 0.31
N PRO A 70 -6.52 -0.48 -0.09
CA PRO A 70 -7.67 -0.19 -0.94
C PRO A 70 -8.59 0.85 -0.29
N PHE A 71 -9.13 1.75 -1.11
CA PHE A 71 -9.98 2.85 -0.63
C PHE A 71 -11.15 3.10 -1.58
N HIS A 72 -12.18 3.78 -1.08
CA HIS A 72 -13.35 4.17 -1.85
C HIS A 72 -13.51 5.69 -1.76
N SER A 73 -13.63 6.35 -2.91
CA SER A 73 -14.06 7.75 -2.96
C SER A 73 -15.59 7.82 -2.92
N LYS A 74 -16.11 8.84 -2.25
CA LYS A 74 -17.54 9.17 -2.28
C LYS A 74 -17.94 9.84 -3.60
N GLY A 75 -16.98 10.46 -4.28
CA GLY A 75 -17.15 11.17 -5.54
C GLY A 75 -16.72 10.36 -6.77
N ASP A 76 -16.64 11.04 -7.90
CA ASP A 76 -16.11 10.55 -9.19
C ASP A 76 -14.65 11.00 -9.41
N VAL A 77 -14.01 11.54 -8.37
CA VAL A 77 -12.66 12.08 -8.45
C VAL A 77 -12.00 12.10 -7.08
N TYR A 78 -10.72 11.75 -7.05
CA TYR A 78 -9.84 11.97 -5.91
C TYR A 78 -8.56 12.68 -6.35
N THR A 79 -7.82 13.23 -5.39
CA THR A 79 -6.54 13.89 -5.63
C THR A 79 -5.41 13.11 -5.00
N VAL A 80 -4.35 12.85 -5.77
CA VAL A 80 -3.10 12.28 -5.29
C VAL A 80 -2.08 13.40 -5.08
N HIS A 81 -1.47 13.44 -3.90
CA HIS A 81 -0.27 14.21 -3.63
C HIS A 81 0.90 13.22 -3.51
N LEU A 82 1.90 13.35 -4.37
CA LEU A 82 3.08 12.46 -4.39
C LEU A 82 4.36 13.30 -4.40
N ARG A 83 5.31 12.94 -3.56
CA ARG A 83 6.67 13.48 -3.59
C ARG A 83 7.67 12.36 -3.53
N CYS A 84 8.75 12.49 -4.28
CA CYS A 84 9.86 11.55 -4.20
C CYS A 84 11.23 12.20 -4.36
N GLU A 85 12.21 11.56 -3.74
CA GLU A 85 13.61 11.96 -3.73
C GLU A 85 14.48 10.75 -4.07
N GLY A 86 15.50 11.00 -4.88
CA GLY A 86 16.34 9.94 -5.45
C GLY A 86 16.56 10.15 -6.95
N LYS A 87 17.25 9.19 -7.57
CA LYS A 87 17.43 9.17 -9.02
C LYS A 87 16.24 8.46 -9.67
N GLY A 88 15.85 8.93 -10.85
CA GLY A 88 14.74 8.35 -11.63
C GLY A 88 13.38 8.94 -11.24
N GLY A 89 12.35 8.08 -11.27
CA GLY A 89 10.98 8.42 -10.94
C GLY A 89 10.26 7.30 -10.19
N ILE A 90 8.94 7.44 -10.18
CA ILE A 90 7.98 6.50 -9.64
C ILE A 90 6.90 6.27 -10.68
N SER A 91 6.53 5.00 -10.86
CA SER A 91 5.31 4.59 -11.53
C SER A 91 4.19 4.44 -10.48
N LEU A 92 3.04 5.06 -10.73
CA LEU A 92 1.85 4.96 -9.90
C LEU A 92 0.70 4.40 -10.74
N GLY A 93 0.11 3.28 -10.34
CA GLY A 93 -1.00 2.66 -11.06
C GLY A 93 -1.55 1.44 -10.33
N ASP A 94 -2.53 0.77 -10.94
CA ASP A 94 -3.21 -0.41 -10.39
C ASP A 94 -2.62 -1.75 -10.90
N GLY A 95 -1.60 -1.68 -11.77
CA GLY A 95 -0.98 -2.83 -12.44
C GLY A 95 -1.78 -3.41 -13.61
N ALA A 96 -3.01 -2.95 -13.86
CA ALA A 96 -3.84 -3.35 -14.98
C ALA A 96 -3.81 -2.34 -16.14
N SER A 97 -3.63 -1.05 -15.79
CA SER A 97 -3.58 0.06 -16.73
C SER A 97 -2.17 0.65 -16.86
N ASP A 98 -1.95 1.47 -17.88
CA ASP A 98 -0.70 2.21 -18.04
C ASP A 98 -0.45 3.11 -16.82
N PRO A 99 0.68 2.94 -16.10
CA PRO A 99 0.94 3.70 -14.90
C PRO A 99 1.33 5.14 -15.21
N VAL A 100 1.00 6.05 -14.30
CA VAL A 100 1.45 7.44 -14.35
C VAL A 100 2.88 7.52 -13.84
N GLN A 101 3.76 8.15 -14.62
CA GLN A 101 5.15 8.37 -14.23
C GLN A 101 5.35 9.74 -13.59
N VAL A 102 6.03 9.76 -12.44
CA VAL A 102 6.39 10.98 -11.69
C VAL A 102 7.89 11.04 -11.48
N LYS A 103 8.54 12.08 -11.99
CA LYS A 103 9.99 12.27 -11.87
C LYS A 103 10.37 12.83 -10.49
N CYS A 104 11.34 12.20 -9.85
CA CYS A 104 11.83 12.63 -8.54
C CYS A 104 12.75 13.85 -8.62
N GLY A 105 12.86 14.57 -7.50
CA GLY A 105 13.59 15.85 -7.43
C GLY A 105 12.81 17.08 -7.92
N SER A 106 11.54 16.88 -8.27
CA SER A 106 10.58 17.95 -8.58
C SER A 106 9.80 18.39 -7.33
N PRO A 107 9.04 19.48 -7.38
CA PRO A 107 8.02 19.78 -6.37
C PRO A 107 7.03 18.62 -6.19
N VAL A 108 6.17 18.72 -5.17
CA VAL A 108 5.08 17.76 -4.98
C VAL A 108 4.25 17.68 -6.26
N ALA A 109 4.12 16.48 -6.80
CA ALA A 109 3.21 16.20 -7.90
C ALA A 109 1.79 16.09 -7.33
N ILE A 110 0.85 16.84 -7.92
CA ILE A 110 -0.56 16.82 -7.53
C ILE A 110 -1.38 16.48 -8.77
N GLY A 111 -2.16 15.40 -8.70
CA GLY A 111 -2.96 14.90 -9.83
C GLY A 111 -4.38 14.55 -9.43
N HIS A 112 -5.34 14.88 -10.29
CA HIS A 112 -6.73 14.45 -10.15
C HIS A 112 -6.93 13.14 -10.91
N VAL A 113 -7.56 12.15 -10.27
CA VAL A 113 -7.89 10.87 -10.88
C VAL A 113 -9.40 10.73 -10.91
N PHE A 114 -9.95 10.54 -12.12
CA PHE A 114 -11.38 10.39 -12.34
C PHE A 114 -11.75 8.91 -12.36
N ILE A 115 -12.83 8.56 -11.65
CA ILE A 115 -13.25 7.18 -11.42
C ILE A 115 -14.77 7.06 -11.43
N ASP A 116 -15.25 5.84 -11.56
CA ASP A 116 -16.63 5.51 -11.27
C ASP A 116 -16.91 5.60 -9.77
N LYS A 117 -18.04 6.21 -9.41
CA LYS A 117 -18.41 6.47 -8.01
C LYS A 117 -18.57 5.17 -7.23
N GLY A 118 -17.97 5.13 -6.04
CA GLY A 118 -18.11 4.00 -5.13
C GLY A 118 -17.39 2.71 -5.57
N VAL A 119 -16.58 2.75 -6.63
CA VAL A 119 -15.72 1.62 -7.01
C VAL A 119 -14.47 1.61 -6.13
N GLU A 120 -14.11 0.43 -5.61
CA GLU A 120 -12.87 0.24 -4.85
C GLU A 120 -11.65 0.56 -5.72
N GLN A 121 -10.75 1.38 -5.19
CA GLN A 121 -9.52 1.78 -5.86
C GLN A 121 -8.33 1.04 -5.27
N ARG A 122 -7.40 0.66 -6.15
CA ARG A 122 -6.14 0.00 -5.79
C ARG A 122 -5.01 0.74 -6.50
N LEU A 123 -3.96 1.06 -5.76
CA LEU A 123 -2.79 1.75 -6.29
C LEU A 123 -1.53 1.12 -5.72
N THR A 124 -0.52 1.02 -6.56
CA THR A 124 0.82 0.59 -6.22
C THR A 124 1.79 1.71 -6.56
N VAL A 125 2.65 2.04 -5.60
CA VAL A 125 3.78 2.94 -5.78
C VAL A 125 4.99 2.09 -6.14
N SER A 126 5.56 2.29 -7.33
CA SER A 126 6.70 1.50 -7.85
C SER A 126 7.85 2.42 -8.27
N PRO A 127 8.82 2.68 -7.39
CA PRO A 127 9.99 3.48 -7.74
C PRO A 127 10.94 2.75 -8.69
N ASP A 128 11.62 3.49 -9.58
CA ASP A 128 12.64 2.92 -10.48
C ASP A 128 13.84 2.32 -9.72
N SER A 129 14.02 2.70 -8.45
CA SER A 129 15.07 2.23 -7.58
C SER A 129 14.56 2.05 -6.15
N GLU A 130 14.94 0.94 -5.51
CA GLU A 130 14.71 0.68 -4.09
C GLU A 130 15.29 1.78 -3.16
N LYS A 131 16.25 2.58 -3.65
CA LYS A 131 16.83 3.71 -2.90
C LYS A 131 16.00 4.99 -2.99
N THR A 132 15.03 5.05 -3.88
CA THR A 132 14.13 6.20 -4.03
C THR A 132 13.18 6.25 -2.84
N LYS A 133 13.22 7.36 -2.10
CA LYS A 133 12.29 7.65 -1.02
C LYS A 133 11.06 8.33 -1.59
N TRP A 134 9.90 8.03 -1.03
CA TRP A 134 8.64 8.61 -1.48
C TRP A 134 7.68 8.85 -0.33
N ALA A 135 6.78 9.80 -0.54
CA ALA A 135 5.60 10.02 0.28
C ALA A 135 4.38 10.24 -0.62
N ILE A 136 3.23 9.74 -0.18
CA ILE A 136 1.96 9.87 -0.89
C ILE A 136 0.84 10.15 0.12
N ALA A 137 -0.14 10.94 -0.29
CA ALA A 137 -1.45 11.04 0.35
C ALA A 137 -2.53 11.08 -0.73
N ILE A 138 -3.71 10.57 -0.39
CA ILE A 138 -4.87 10.56 -1.29
C ILE A 138 -6.02 11.25 -0.59
N LEU A 139 -6.52 12.29 -1.22
CA LEU A 139 -7.55 13.18 -0.69
C LEU A 139 -8.83 13.02 -1.50
N GLU A 140 -9.96 13.15 -0.82
CA GLU A 140 -11.28 13.14 -1.45
C GLU A 140 -11.45 14.36 -2.39
N GLY A 141 -12.14 14.14 -3.51
CA GLY A 141 -12.51 15.22 -4.43
C GLY A 141 -11.34 15.90 -5.16
N LYS A 142 -11.66 17.03 -5.82
CA LYS A 142 -10.68 17.89 -6.49
C LYS A 142 -10.09 18.88 -5.51
N GLN A 143 -8.81 18.73 -5.20
CA GLN A 143 -8.06 19.71 -4.42
C GLN A 143 -7.49 20.79 -5.34
N LYS A 144 -7.37 22.02 -4.82
CA LYS A 144 -6.74 23.11 -5.56
C LYS A 144 -5.26 22.79 -5.77
N LEU A 145 -4.81 22.89 -7.02
CA LEU A 145 -3.40 22.83 -7.36
C LEU A 145 -2.76 24.15 -6.91
N THR A 146 -2.19 24.19 -5.71
CA THR A 146 -1.41 25.36 -5.26
C THR A 146 -0.05 25.37 -5.99
N PRO A 147 0.33 26.48 -6.65
CA PRO A 147 1.63 26.62 -7.31
C PRO A 147 2.81 26.64 -6.32
#